data_AF-A0A349BYC2-F1
#
_entry.id   AF-A0A349BYC2-F1
#
_cell.length_a   1.000
_cell.length_b   1.000
_cell.length_c   1.000
_cell.angle_alpha   90.00
_cell.angle_beta   90.00
_cell.angle_gamma   90.00
#
_symmetry.space_group_name_H-M   'P 1'
#
loop_
_entity.id
_entity.type
_entity.pdbx_description
1 polymer ?
#
loop_
_entity_poly.entity_id
_entity_poly.type
_entity_poly.pdbx_seq_one_letter_code
_entity_poly.pdbx_strand_id
1 'polypeptide(L)'
;MPYMPDMLPAAILVSPQEMELAGEFQNRHGNIVLTGRYDRRNHHFIRETVHAVDDGYDFYAAQTLLAPDGRRIMIAWMQGWENARVRQNDNLWFGMMTLPREVSIRRGRLFQQPVRELEKYRTCPVRKEGIMVSGSMSLEGIRGRCLDMTVRVRQKEDGDCRSFSVCIAADQAHGSTLRYDFAEGLLTFDRSRSGYVDDAMAPRRIFLEDHPSCLELRFILDRYSAEIFVNGGEHVITSVIPTPLTAGDILFGAEGKAVLDIEKYEIRIS
;
A
#
# COMPACT_ATOMS: atom_id res chain seq x y z
N MET A 1 14.48 34.29 -6.98
CA MET A 1 13.26 34.46 -7.80
C MET A 1 12.32 35.41 -7.07
N PRO A 2 11.67 36.37 -7.75
CA PRO A 2 10.72 37.27 -7.10
C PRO A 2 9.49 36.51 -6.60
N TYR A 3 9.01 36.88 -5.43
CA TYR A 3 7.78 36.38 -4.81
C TYR A 3 6.59 36.74 -5.71
N MET A 4 5.87 35.73 -6.22
CA MET A 4 4.65 35.90 -7.00
C MET A 4 3.45 35.47 -6.14
N PRO A 5 2.75 36.41 -5.48
CA PRO A 5 1.68 36.09 -4.52
C PRO A 5 0.49 35.33 -5.13
N ASP A 6 0.31 35.40 -6.46
CA ASP A 6 -0.78 34.75 -7.18
C ASP A 6 -0.49 33.29 -7.57
N MET A 7 0.74 32.81 -7.34
CA MET A 7 1.17 31.45 -7.64
C MET A 7 1.10 30.58 -6.38
N LEU A 8 0.02 29.82 -6.24
CA LEU A 8 -0.18 28.94 -5.08
C LEU A 8 0.25 27.51 -5.38
N PRO A 9 0.93 26.81 -4.46
CA PRO A 9 1.06 25.37 -4.54
C PRO A 9 -0.32 24.72 -4.65
N ALA A 10 -0.47 23.81 -5.59
CA ALA A 10 -1.74 23.16 -5.87
C ALA A 10 -1.52 21.70 -6.30
N ALA A 11 -2.55 20.89 -6.09
CA ALA A 11 -2.59 19.53 -6.59
C ALA A 11 -3.97 19.19 -7.15
N ILE A 12 -3.97 18.43 -8.23
CA ILE A 12 -5.17 17.93 -8.90
C ILE A 12 -5.14 16.41 -8.81
N LEU A 13 -6.17 15.85 -8.19
CA LEU A 13 -6.46 14.41 -8.20
C LEU A 13 -7.42 14.12 -9.34
N VAL A 14 -7.09 13.15 -10.17
CA VAL A 14 -7.88 12.79 -11.35
C VAL A 14 -7.80 11.28 -11.58
N SER A 15 -8.89 10.72 -12.08
CA SER A 15 -9.01 9.31 -12.47
C SER A 15 -9.02 9.19 -14.00
N PRO A 16 -7.84 9.31 -14.66
CA PRO A 16 -7.75 9.09 -16.10
C PRO A 16 -8.15 7.66 -16.46
N GLN A 17 -8.76 7.51 -17.62
CA GLN A 17 -9.16 6.23 -18.18
C GLN A 17 -8.24 5.86 -19.34
N GLU A 18 -8.08 4.57 -19.58
CA GLU A 18 -7.37 4.03 -20.75
C GLU A 18 -5.90 4.49 -20.87
N MET A 19 -5.21 4.68 -19.74
CA MET A 19 -3.80 5.01 -19.70
C MET A 19 -2.93 3.94 -20.34
N GLU A 20 -1.86 4.37 -21.01
CA GLU A 20 -0.73 3.50 -21.36
C GLU A 20 0.05 3.13 -20.09
N LEU A 21 0.46 1.86 -20.00
CA LEU A 21 1.24 1.38 -18.87
C LEU A 21 2.70 1.79 -19.03
N ALA A 22 3.22 2.57 -18.09
CA ALA A 22 4.60 3.04 -18.12
C ALA A 22 5.09 3.43 -16.71
N GLY A 23 6.27 2.94 -16.31
CA GLY A 23 6.87 3.26 -15.01
C GLY A 23 5.93 2.92 -13.84
N GLU A 24 5.61 3.91 -13.00
CA GLU A 24 4.70 3.73 -11.85
C GLU A 24 3.21 3.60 -12.26
N PHE A 25 2.83 3.97 -13.49
CA PHE A 25 1.46 3.85 -13.98
C PHE A 25 1.16 2.43 -14.46
N GLN A 26 0.73 1.57 -13.54
CA GLN A 26 0.52 0.14 -13.79
C GLN A 26 -0.97 -0.25 -13.95
N ASN A 27 -1.89 0.71 -13.85
CA ASN A 27 -3.33 0.53 -14.07
C ASN A 27 -3.76 1.30 -15.32
N ARG A 28 -4.61 0.71 -16.17
CA ARG A 28 -5.18 1.43 -17.34
C ARG A 28 -6.20 2.45 -16.87
N HIS A 29 -6.94 2.11 -15.81
CA HIS A 29 -7.84 3.01 -15.12
C HIS A 29 -7.29 3.23 -13.72
N GLY A 30 -6.49 4.28 -13.56
CA GLY A 30 -5.81 4.60 -12.30
C GLY A 30 -6.25 5.93 -11.72
N ASN A 31 -5.79 6.22 -10.52
CA ASN A 31 -5.83 7.56 -9.94
C ASN A 31 -4.42 8.17 -9.98
N ILE A 32 -4.30 9.38 -10.50
CA ILE A 32 -3.04 10.13 -10.52
C ILE A 32 -3.19 11.44 -9.74
N VAL A 33 -2.06 11.95 -9.27
CA VAL A 33 -1.93 13.29 -8.71
C VAL A 33 -1.01 14.11 -9.60
N LEU A 34 -1.50 15.28 -10.01
CA LEU A 34 -0.71 16.32 -10.66
C LEU A 34 -0.35 17.33 -9.58
N THR A 35 0.94 17.53 -9.29
CA THR A 35 1.36 18.62 -8.40
C THR A 35 1.99 19.76 -9.19
N GLY A 36 1.88 20.96 -8.66
CA GLY A 36 2.46 22.14 -9.29
C GLY A 36 1.95 23.44 -8.68
N ARG A 37 1.81 24.46 -9.52
CA ARG A 37 1.39 25.79 -9.09
C ARG A 37 0.15 26.25 -9.85
N TYR A 38 -0.82 26.79 -9.13
CA TYR A 38 -2.01 27.41 -9.70
C TYR A 38 -1.84 28.93 -9.75
N ASP A 39 -1.82 29.47 -10.97
CA ASP A 39 -1.91 30.89 -11.25
C ASP A 39 -3.37 31.33 -11.10
N ARG A 40 -3.68 31.99 -9.99
CA ARG A 40 -5.03 32.46 -9.69
C ARG A 40 -5.51 33.56 -10.63
N ARG A 41 -4.60 34.34 -11.21
CA ARG A 41 -4.94 35.48 -12.05
C ARG A 41 -5.36 35.03 -13.44
N ASN A 42 -4.65 34.05 -14.00
CA ASN A 42 -4.91 33.53 -15.34
C ASN A 42 -5.73 32.23 -15.32
N HIS A 43 -6.06 31.70 -14.13
CA HIS A 43 -6.74 30.41 -13.94
C HIS A 43 -5.98 29.23 -14.57
N HIS A 44 -4.64 29.29 -14.57
CA HIS A 44 -3.79 28.29 -15.20
C HIS A 44 -3.10 27.41 -14.15
N PHE A 45 -3.18 26.10 -14.32
CA PHE A 45 -2.40 25.15 -13.53
C PHE A 45 -1.11 24.78 -14.27
N ILE A 46 0.03 25.12 -13.67
CA ILE A 46 1.37 24.77 -14.17
C ILE A 46 1.80 23.49 -13.46
N ARG A 47 1.69 22.37 -14.19
CA ARG A 47 2.08 21.04 -13.72
C ARG A 47 3.60 20.94 -13.58
N GLU A 48 4.05 20.42 -12.45
CA GLU A 48 5.46 20.15 -12.13
C GLU A 48 5.73 18.64 -12.11
N THR A 49 4.89 17.86 -11.43
CA THR A 49 5.01 16.40 -11.36
C THR A 49 3.69 15.68 -11.63
N VAL A 50 3.80 14.40 -11.99
CA VAL A 50 2.68 13.46 -12.12
C VAL A 50 3.09 12.18 -11.44
N HIS A 51 2.27 11.69 -10.50
CA HIS A 51 2.50 10.41 -9.84
C HIS A 51 1.22 9.60 -9.75
N ALA A 52 1.36 8.28 -9.68
CA ALA A 52 0.28 7.40 -9.25
C ALA A 52 -0.09 7.73 -7.79
N VAL A 53 -1.38 7.63 -7.46
CA VAL A 53 -1.85 7.82 -6.08
C VAL A 53 -1.69 6.54 -5.27
N ASP A 54 -1.79 5.38 -5.90
CA ASP A 54 -1.69 4.07 -5.26
C ASP A 54 -1.06 3.10 -6.27
N ASP A 55 -0.13 2.29 -5.80
CA ASP A 55 0.63 1.34 -6.60
C ASP A 55 -0.04 -0.05 -6.67
N GLY A 56 -1.21 -0.19 -6.04
CA GLY A 56 -1.94 -1.45 -5.94
C GLY A 56 -2.81 -1.81 -7.13
N TYR A 57 -3.50 -2.93 -6.97
CA TYR A 57 -4.43 -3.46 -7.98
C TYR A 57 -5.80 -2.79 -7.93
N ASP A 58 -6.25 -2.37 -6.75
CA ASP A 58 -7.64 -2.03 -6.49
C ASP A 58 -7.76 -0.66 -5.84
N PHE A 59 -7.57 0.40 -6.62
CA PHE A 59 -7.70 1.78 -6.13
C PHE A 59 -8.20 2.70 -7.25
N TYR A 60 -9.39 3.26 -7.09
CA TYR A 60 -9.98 4.14 -8.10
C TYR A 60 -10.97 5.15 -7.50
N ALA A 61 -11.33 6.16 -8.29
CA ALA A 61 -12.31 7.19 -7.97
C ALA A 61 -12.06 7.89 -6.60
N ALA A 62 -10.80 8.19 -6.29
CA ALA A 62 -10.45 8.82 -5.02
C ALA A 62 -11.08 10.22 -4.89
N GLN A 63 -11.65 10.49 -3.72
CA GLN A 63 -12.20 11.79 -3.35
C GLN A 63 -11.54 12.29 -2.06
N THR A 64 -11.45 13.60 -1.90
CA THR A 64 -10.91 14.21 -0.69
C THR A 64 -11.85 15.24 -0.09
N LEU A 65 -11.76 15.41 1.23
CA LEU A 65 -12.44 16.45 1.99
C LEU A 65 -11.46 17.15 2.93
N LEU A 66 -11.74 18.41 3.25
CA LEU A 66 -11.04 19.14 4.30
C LEU A 66 -11.78 18.90 5.61
N ALA A 67 -11.14 18.25 6.57
CA ALA A 67 -11.70 18.07 7.90
C ALA A 67 -11.65 19.40 8.69
N PRO A 68 -12.55 19.61 9.67
CA PRO A 68 -12.55 20.82 10.50
C PRO A 68 -11.24 21.09 11.25
N ASP A 69 -10.45 20.06 11.51
CA ASP A 69 -9.13 20.15 12.16
C ASP A 69 -7.97 20.44 11.18
N GLY A 70 -8.28 20.75 9.92
CA GLY A 70 -7.33 21.15 8.89
C GLY A 70 -6.70 20.01 8.11
N ARG A 71 -6.98 18.75 8.46
CA ARG A 71 -6.48 17.58 7.72
C ARG A 71 -7.18 17.45 6.36
N ARG A 72 -6.43 17.09 5.32
CA ARG A 72 -7.00 16.61 4.06
C ARG A 72 -7.18 15.10 4.19
N ILE A 73 -8.42 14.63 4.11
CA ILE A 73 -8.75 13.20 4.22
C ILE A 73 -9.18 12.70 2.84
N MET A 74 -8.59 11.59 2.41
CA MET A 74 -8.88 10.90 1.16
C MET A 74 -9.58 9.57 1.44
N ILE A 75 -10.52 9.19 0.59
CA ILE A 75 -11.09 7.85 0.54
C ILE A 75 -11.28 7.47 -0.93
N ALA A 76 -11.08 6.20 -1.27
CA ALA A 76 -11.20 5.71 -2.63
C ALA A 76 -12.00 4.42 -2.69
N TRP A 77 -12.55 4.13 -3.87
CA TRP A 77 -13.16 2.85 -4.14
C TRP A 77 -12.05 1.80 -4.34
N MET A 78 -12.10 0.73 -3.55
CA MET A 78 -11.16 -0.39 -3.64
C MET A 78 -11.60 -1.34 -4.75
N GLN A 79 -11.38 -0.94 -6.00
CA GLN A 79 -11.65 -1.74 -7.18
C GLN A 79 -10.81 -1.27 -8.36
N GLY A 80 -10.26 -2.22 -9.12
CA GLY A 80 -9.74 -1.98 -10.46
C GLY A 80 -10.79 -2.29 -11.53
N TRP A 81 -10.86 -1.53 -12.61
CA TRP A 81 -11.80 -1.81 -13.71
C TRP A 81 -11.51 -3.16 -14.37
N GLU A 82 -10.23 -3.53 -14.40
CA GLU A 82 -9.71 -4.80 -14.85
C GLU A 82 -10.20 -5.96 -13.97
N ASN A 83 -10.35 -5.73 -12.67
CA ASN A 83 -10.79 -6.70 -11.66
C ASN A 83 -12.30 -6.74 -11.48
N ALA A 84 -13.01 -5.68 -11.89
CA ALA A 84 -14.45 -5.53 -11.70
C ALA A 84 -15.27 -6.66 -12.35
N ARG A 85 -14.69 -7.36 -13.33
CA ARG A 85 -15.33 -8.47 -14.08
C ARG A 85 -15.26 -9.80 -13.34
N VAL A 86 -14.38 -9.93 -12.36
CA VAL A 86 -14.14 -11.20 -11.67
C VAL A 86 -14.91 -11.18 -10.35
N ARG A 87 -16.23 -11.42 -10.46
CA ARG A 87 -17.13 -11.59 -9.32
C ARG A 87 -17.08 -13.06 -8.89
N GLN A 88 -16.77 -13.32 -7.61
CA GLN A 88 -17.06 -14.63 -7.04
C GLN A 88 -18.59 -14.76 -6.94
N ASN A 89 -19.16 -15.73 -7.68
CA ASN A 89 -20.60 -15.84 -7.93
C ASN A 89 -21.47 -16.00 -6.67
N ASP A 90 -20.86 -16.33 -5.52
CA ASP A 90 -21.57 -16.63 -4.28
C ASP A 90 -21.65 -15.43 -3.30
N ASN A 91 -21.01 -14.30 -3.61
CA ASN A 91 -21.00 -13.13 -2.72
C ASN A 91 -22.22 -12.20 -2.94
N LEU A 92 -22.95 -11.91 -1.86
CA LEU A 92 -24.12 -11.02 -1.86
C LEU A 92 -23.79 -9.53 -2.01
N TRP A 93 -22.51 -9.17 -1.93
CA TRP A 93 -22.02 -7.79 -2.00
C TRP A 93 -20.81 -7.71 -2.95
N PHE A 94 -20.51 -6.51 -3.42
CA PHE A 94 -19.37 -6.29 -4.31
C PHE A 94 -18.79 -4.88 -4.12
N GLY A 95 -17.46 -4.83 -3.96
CA GLY A 95 -16.73 -3.58 -3.74
C GLY A 95 -16.72 -3.14 -2.27
N MET A 96 -15.66 -2.43 -1.91
CA MET A 96 -15.48 -1.78 -0.62
C MET A 96 -14.73 -0.46 -0.83
N MET A 97 -14.68 0.38 0.20
CA MET A 97 -13.83 1.57 0.21
C MET A 97 -12.49 1.23 0.85
N THR A 98 -11.45 1.99 0.51
CA THR A 98 -10.23 2.03 1.31
C THR A 98 -10.55 2.58 2.70
N LEU A 99 -9.63 2.39 3.64
CA LEU A 99 -9.61 3.20 4.84
C LEU A 99 -9.49 4.69 4.47
N PRO A 100 -10.06 5.60 5.28
CA PRO A 100 -9.77 7.01 5.17
C PRO A 100 -8.27 7.24 5.42
N ARG A 101 -7.64 8.03 4.55
CA ARG A 101 -6.22 8.36 4.61
C ARG A 101 -6.03 9.85 4.82
N GLU A 102 -5.23 10.24 5.80
CA GLU A 102 -4.69 11.59 5.86
C GLU A 102 -3.64 11.74 4.75
N VAL A 103 -3.71 12.83 3.98
CA VAL A 103 -2.81 13.04 2.85
C VAL A 103 -2.05 14.36 2.95
N SER A 104 -0.80 14.32 2.52
CA SER A 104 0.08 15.50 2.43
C SER A 104 0.96 15.40 1.20
N ILE A 105 1.47 16.52 0.70
CA ILE A 105 2.42 16.51 -0.42
C ILE A 105 3.80 16.81 0.11
N ARG A 106 4.76 15.94 -0.23
CA ARG A 106 6.18 16.12 0.12
C ARG A 106 7.00 15.84 -1.13
N ARG A 107 7.89 16.77 -1.49
CA ARG A 107 8.75 16.66 -2.69
C ARG A 107 7.98 16.31 -3.97
N GLY A 108 6.76 16.82 -4.13
CA GLY A 108 5.91 16.57 -5.29
C GLY A 108 5.16 15.22 -5.30
N ARG A 109 5.35 14.34 -4.31
CA ARG A 109 4.63 13.07 -4.14
C ARG A 109 3.57 13.17 -3.04
N LEU A 110 2.49 12.40 -3.19
CA LEU A 110 1.43 12.28 -2.18
C LEU A 110 1.81 11.25 -1.11
N PHE A 111 1.98 11.70 0.12
CA PHE A 111 2.16 10.85 1.29
C PHE A 111 0.80 10.59 1.93
N GLN A 112 0.56 9.34 2.32
CA GLN A 112 -0.74 8.87 2.81
C GLN A 112 -0.57 8.05 4.08
N GLN A 113 -1.39 8.32 5.10
CA GLN A 113 -1.43 7.52 6.33
C GLN A 113 -2.86 7.17 6.67
N PRO A 114 -3.16 5.95 7.19
CA PRO A 114 -4.46 5.69 7.80
C PRO A 114 -4.77 6.77 8.83
N VAL A 115 -6.02 7.24 8.85
CA VAL A 115 -6.46 8.21 9.87
C VAL A 115 -6.17 7.70 11.28
N ARG A 116 -5.70 8.59 12.17
CA ARG A 116 -5.38 8.25 13.57
C ARG A 116 -6.55 7.63 14.34
N GLU A 117 -7.78 7.93 13.93
CA GLU A 117 -9.00 7.35 14.51
C GLU A 117 -9.03 5.82 14.44
N LEU A 118 -8.31 5.21 13.48
CA LEU A 118 -8.15 3.76 13.38
C LEU A 118 -7.53 3.13 14.63
N GLU A 119 -6.65 3.87 15.32
CA GLU A 119 -5.93 3.37 16.50
C GLU A 119 -6.87 2.98 17.64
N LYS A 120 -8.06 3.58 17.71
CA LYS A 120 -9.08 3.25 18.71
C LYS A 120 -9.59 1.81 18.62
N TYR A 121 -9.46 1.17 17.46
CA TYR A 121 -9.91 -0.20 17.23
C TYR A 121 -8.81 -1.24 17.43
N ARG A 122 -7.59 -0.81 17.76
CA ARG A 122 -6.45 -1.70 18.02
C ARG A 122 -6.63 -2.43 19.35
N THR A 123 -6.46 -3.75 19.32
CA THR A 123 -6.53 -4.65 20.47
C THR A 123 -5.43 -5.71 20.38
N CYS A 124 -5.24 -6.50 21.43
CA CYS A 124 -4.32 -7.66 21.44
C CYS A 124 -2.91 -7.33 20.90
N PRO A 125 -2.16 -6.40 21.53
CA PRO A 125 -0.86 -5.99 21.04
C PRO A 125 0.14 -7.16 21.10
N VAL A 126 0.91 -7.33 20.02
CA VAL A 126 2.05 -8.24 19.93
C VAL A 126 3.25 -7.46 19.44
N ARG A 127 4.35 -7.51 20.19
CA ARG A 127 5.63 -6.87 19.83
C ARG A 127 6.73 -7.90 19.80
N LYS A 128 7.54 -7.88 18.74
CA LYS A 128 8.75 -8.68 18.59
C LYS A 128 9.87 -7.79 18.06
N GLU A 129 11.05 -7.90 18.62
CA GLU A 129 12.20 -7.05 18.24
C GLU A 129 13.43 -7.91 17.96
N GLY A 130 14.25 -7.47 17.02
CA GLY A 130 15.50 -8.14 16.69
C GLY A 130 15.31 -9.57 16.15
N ILE A 131 14.16 -9.89 15.56
CA ILE A 131 13.89 -11.23 15.06
C ILE A 131 14.69 -11.46 13.78
N MET A 132 15.58 -12.45 13.81
CA MET A 132 16.34 -12.83 12.63
C MET A 132 15.52 -13.79 11.77
N VAL A 133 15.32 -13.43 10.49
CA VAL A 133 14.64 -14.26 9.49
C VAL A 133 15.64 -14.72 8.44
N SER A 134 15.61 -16.01 8.12
CA SER A 134 16.36 -16.66 7.05
C SER A 134 15.56 -17.83 6.53
N GLY A 135 15.44 -17.96 5.20
CA GLY A 135 14.46 -18.88 4.61
C GLY A 135 13.03 -18.38 4.84
N SER A 136 12.06 -19.28 4.91
CA SER A 136 10.65 -18.95 5.17
C SER A 136 10.23 -19.45 6.55
N MET A 137 9.54 -18.61 7.32
CA MET A 137 9.05 -18.95 8.66
C MET A 137 7.76 -18.21 9.03
N SER A 138 6.98 -18.79 9.93
CA SER A 138 5.92 -18.10 10.66
C SER A 138 6.43 -17.63 12.03
N LEU A 139 5.76 -16.63 12.60
CA LEU A 139 6.09 -16.11 13.93
C LEU A 139 4.89 -16.27 14.85
N GLU A 140 5.11 -16.88 16.02
CA GLU A 140 4.06 -17.08 17.02
C GLU A 140 3.36 -15.76 17.38
N GLY A 141 2.03 -15.73 17.34
CA GLY A 141 1.22 -14.53 17.62
C GLY A 141 1.05 -13.57 16.42
N ILE A 142 1.81 -13.75 15.35
CA ILE A 142 1.71 -12.96 14.11
C ILE A 142 0.92 -13.76 13.07
N ARG A 143 -0.41 -13.66 13.16
CA ARG A 143 -1.37 -14.29 12.25
C ARG A 143 -2.70 -13.53 12.28
N GLY A 144 -3.57 -13.80 11.31
CA GLY A 144 -4.95 -13.32 11.27
C GLY A 144 -5.33 -12.61 9.96
N ARG A 145 -6.59 -12.19 9.89
CA ARG A 145 -7.20 -11.53 8.71
C ARG A 145 -7.58 -10.07 8.94
N CYS A 146 -7.74 -9.64 10.19
CA CYS A 146 -8.18 -8.28 10.54
C CYS A 146 -7.17 -7.70 11.53
N LEU A 147 -6.20 -6.94 11.04
CA LEU A 147 -5.06 -6.48 11.84
C LEU A 147 -4.41 -5.21 11.30
N ASP A 148 -3.68 -4.53 12.19
CA ASP A 148 -2.75 -3.44 11.89
C ASP A 148 -1.36 -3.90 12.31
N MET A 149 -0.46 -4.11 11.35
CA MET A 149 0.87 -4.65 11.59
C MET A 149 1.93 -3.79 10.92
N THR A 150 2.87 -3.26 11.70
CA THR A 150 4.07 -2.61 11.21
C THR A 150 5.26 -3.55 11.31
N VAL A 151 6.00 -3.69 10.21
CA VAL A 151 7.22 -4.49 10.08
C VAL A 151 8.34 -3.55 9.65
N ARG A 152 9.39 -3.47 10.46
CA ARG A 152 10.63 -2.74 10.13
C ARG A 152 11.71 -3.74 9.82
N VAL A 153 12.25 -3.67 8.61
CA VAL A 153 13.21 -4.62 8.06
C VAL A 153 14.55 -3.93 7.91
N ARG A 154 15.60 -4.51 8.50
CA ARG A 154 16.98 -4.07 8.33
C ARG A 154 17.82 -5.21 7.78
N GLN A 155 18.72 -4.90 6.86
CA GLN A 155 19.82 -5.82 6.54
C GLN A 155 20.77 -5.87 7.74
N LYS A 156 21.36 -7.03 7.98
CA LYS A 156 22.49 -7.12 8.92
C LYS A 156 23.71 -6.42 8.29
N GLU A 157 24.58 -5.84 9.12
CA GLU A 157 25.80 -5.12 8.69
C GLU A 157 26.69 -5.93 7.73
N ASP A 158 26.64 -7.27 7.82
CA ASP A 158 27.35 -8.21 6.96
C ASP A 158 26.88 -8.17 5.48
N GLY A 159 25.71 -7.55 5.17
CA GLY A 159 25.23 -7.29 3.80
C GLY A 159 24.62 -8.49 3.05
N ASP A 160 24.49 -9.65 3.68
CA ASP A 160 24.12 -10.91 3.00
C ASP A 160 22.64 -11.05 2.58
N CYS A 161 21.77 -10.10 2.93
CA CYS A 161 20.33 -10.21 2.64
C CYS A 161 20.00 -9.69 1.24
N ARG A 162 19.76 -10.60 0.29
CA ARG A 162 19.38 -10.26 -1.09
C ARG A 162 17.94 -9.79 -1.18
N SER A 163 17.04 -10.49 -0.48
CA SER A 163 15.62 -10.19 -0.52
C SER A 163 14.93 -10.48 0.80
N PHE A 164 13.82 -9.79 1.01
CA PHE A 164 12.88 -10.01 2.11
C PHE A 164 11.47 -10.17 1.54
N SER A 165 10.62 -10.96 2.18
CA SER A 165 9.21 -11.06 1.81
C SER A 165 8.26 -11.22 2.99
N VAL A 166 7.03 -10.76 2.80
CA VAL A 166 5.87 -11.05 3.66
C VAL A 166 4.78 -11.63 2.78
N CYS A 167 4.40 -12.88 3.02
CA CYS A 167 3.22 -13.49 2.44
C CYS A 167 2.08 -13.37 3.45
N ILE A 168 1.06 -12.58 3.13
CA ILE A 168 -0.15 -12.42 3.92
C ILE A 168 -1.23 -13.34 3.40
N ALA A 169 -2.27 -13.55 4.21
CA ALA A 169 -3.45 -14.27 3.77
C ALA A 169 -3.13 -15.70 3.29
N ALA A 170 -2.18 -16.35 3.97
CA ALA A 170 -1.53 -17.55 3.47
C ALA A 170 -2.13 -18.85 4.06
N ASP A 171 -2.06 -19.91 3.26
CA ASP A 171 -2.15 -21.32 3.66
C ASP A 171 -1.22 -22.17 2.76
N GLN A 172 -1.47 -23.47 2.64
CA GLN A 172 -0.66 -24.34 1.76
C GLN A 172 -0.78 -24.00 0.26
N ALA A 173 -1.93 -23.51 -0.17
CA ALA A 173 -2.28 -23.28 -1.57
C ALA A 173 -2.34 -21.79 -1.96
N HIS A 174 -2.63 -20.90 -1.01
CA HIS A 174 -2.96 -19.50 -1.26
C HIS A 174 -2.01 -18.52 -0.57
N GLY A 175 -1.98 -17.28 -1.08
CA GLY A 175 -1.32 -16.15 -0.43
C GLY A 175 -1.14 -14.95 -1.35
N SER A 176 -0.79 -13.81 -0.76
CA SER A 176 -0.36 -12.60 -1.49
C SER A 176 0.96 -12.12 -0.90
N THR A 177 1.98 -11.98 -1.74
CA THR A 177 3.37 -11.79 -1.31
C THR A 177 3.85 -10.41 -1.69
N LEU A 178 4.33 -9.67 -0.69
CA LEU A 178 5.18 -8.50 -0.89
C LEU A 178 6.63 -8.94 -0.77
N ARG A 179 7.45 -8.74 -1.80
CA ARG A 179 8.89 -9.04 -1.80
C ARG A 179 9.67 -7.75 -2.06
N TYR A 180 10.71 -7.50 -1.29
CA TYR A 180 11.68 -6.44 -1.54
C TYR A 180 13.02 -7.03 -1.94
N ASP A 181 13.56 -6.58 -3.05
CA ASP A 181 14.93 -6.88 -3.50
C ASP A 181 15.85 -5.71 -3.13
N PHE A 182 16.82 -5.96 -2.26
CA PHE A 182 17.68 -4.91 -1.75
C PHE A 182 18.67 -4.39 -2.79
N ALA A 183 19.13 -5.26 -3.70
CA ALA A 183 20.09 -4.90 -4.73
C ALA A 183 19.44 -4.03 -5.82
N GLU A 184 18.21 -4.37 -6.21
CA GLU A 184 17.46 -3.61 -7.22
C GLU A 184 16.70 -2.41 -6.65
N GLY A 185 16.51 -2.34 -5.32
CA GLY A 185 15.61 -1.35 -4.72
C GLY A 185 14.14 -1.56 -5.12
N LEU A 186 13.78 -2.81 -5.44
CA LEU A 186 12.51 -3.14 -6.06
C LEU A 186 11.57 -3.83 -5.07
N LEU A 187 10.44 -3.19 -4.81
CA LEU A 187 9.31 -3.78 -4.11
C LEU A 187 8.34 -4.38 -5.13
N THR A 188 7.98 -5.65 -4.95
CA THR A 188 7.04 -6.38 -5.80
C THR A 188 5.89 -6.93 -4.96
N PHE A 189 4.65 -6.59 -5.32
CA PHE A 189 3.45 -7.20 -4.74
C PHE A 189 2.79 -8.13 -5.75
N ASP A 190 2.72 -9.41 -5.40
CA ASP A 190 2.18 -10.49 -6.23
C ASP A 190 1.04 -11.19 -5.49
N ARG A 191 -0.13 -11.22 -6.13
CA ARG A 191 -1.32 -11.90 -5.62
C ARG A 191 -1.84 -12.99 -6.56
N SER A 192 -1.02 -13.47 -7.50
CA SER A 192 -1.37 -14.54 -8.45
C SER A 192 -1.84 -15.84 -7.78
N ARG A 193 -1.44 -16.06 -6.51
CA ARG A 193 -1.89 -17.19 -5.67
C ARG A 193 -3.03 -16.82 -4.72
N SER A 194 -3.76 -15.74 -4.96
CA SER A 194 -4.85 -15.30 -4.07
C SER A 194 -6.14 -16.13 -4.20
N GLY A 195 -6.19 -17.11 -5.10
CA GLY A 195 -7.37 -17.94 -5.33
C GLY A 195 -8.34 -17.39 -6.40
N TYR A 196 -7.99 -16.28 -7.07
CA TYR A 196 -8.67 -15.87 -8.29
C TYR A 196 -8.11 -16.64 -9.49
N VAL A 197 -8.95 -17.43 -10.13
CA VAL A 197 -8.56 -18.27 -11.29
C VAL A 197 -8.23 -17.43 -12.53
N ASP A 198 -8.82 -16.24 -12.65
CA ASP A 198 -8.62 -15.30 -13.78
C ASP A 198 -7.69 -14.12 -13.44
N ASP A 199 -7.01 -14.12 -12.29
CA ASP A 199 -6.07 -13.05 -11.90
C ASP A 199 -4.71 -13.23 -12.58
N ALA A 200 -4.73 -13.11 -13.91
CA ALA A 200 -3.55 -13.09 -14.77
C ALA A 200 -2.85 -11.72 -14.79
N MET A 201 -3.09 -10.87 -13.78
CA MET A 201 -2.48 -9.55 -13.72
C MET A 201 -1.00 -9.66 -13.36
N ALA A 202 -0.18 -8.83 -14.02
CA ALA A 202 1.23 -8.72 -13.68
C ALA A 202 1.41 -8.29 -12.21
N PRO A 203 2.47 -8.76 -11.52
CA PRO A 203 2.88 -8.24 -10.22
C PRO A 203 3.03 -6.71 -10.24
N ARG A 204 2.65 -6.04 -9.16
CA ARG A 204 2.93 -4.60 -8.99
C ARG A 204 4.38 -4.40 -8.63
N ARG A 205 5.07 -3.52 -9.34
CA ARG A 205 6.51 -3.26 -9.21
C ARG A 205 6.73 -1.80 -8.85
N ILE A 206 7.44 -1.55 -7.76
CA ILE A 206 7.66 -0.21 -7.21
C ILE A 206 9.15 -0.06 -6.93
N PHE A 207 9.79 0.92 -7.55
CA PHE A 207 11.21 1.23 -7.31
C PHE A 207 11.31 2.24 -6.18
N LEU A 208 12.05 1.89 -5.13
CA LEU A 208 12.31 2.79 -3.99
C LEU A 208 13.64 3.50 -4.22
N GLU A 209 13.59 4.80 -4.55
CA GLU A 209 14.77 5.59 -4.95
C GLU A 209 15.83 5.70 -3.85
N ASP A 210 15.41 5.77 -2.59
CA ASP A 210 16.30 6.07 -1.46
C ASP A 210 17.02 4.84 -0.86
N HIS A 211 16.78 3.62 -1.38
CA HIS A 211 17.33 2.35 -0.87
C HIS A 211 17.43 2.32 0.68
N PRO A 212 16.30 2.40 1.39
CA PRO A 212 16.31 2.71 2.81
C PRO A 212 17.08 1.66 3.61
N SER A 213 17.94 2.12 4.53
CA SER A 213 18.64 1.23 5.47
C SER A 213 17.67 0.49 6.40
N CYS A 214 16.46 1.00 6.55
CA CYS A 214 15.34 0.36 7.24
C CYS A 214 14.07 0.53 6.40
N LEU A 215 13.59 -0.57 5.83
CA LEU A 215 12.31 -0.59 5.12
C LEU A 215 11.18 -0.69 6.15
N GLU A 216 10.28 0.29 6.19
CA GLU A 216 9.09 0.26 7.05
C GLU A 216 7.86 -0.11 6.22
N LEU A 217 7.16 -1.15 6.64
CA LEU A 217 5.96 -1.66 5.97
C LEU A 217 4.83 -1.76 6.99
N ARG A 218 3.76 -0.98 6.81
CA ARG A 218 2.55 -1.09 7.62
C ARG A 218 1.44 -1.75 6.81
N PHE A 219 1.07 -2.95 7.21
CA PHE A 219 -0.01 -3.74 6.64
C PHE A 219 -1.28 -3.50 7.46
N ILE A 220 -2.32 -2.98 6.83
CA ILE A 220 -3.67 -3.01 7.36
C ILE A 220 -4.45 -4.07 6.59
N LEU A 221 -4.83 -5.14 7.29
CA LEU A 221 -5.58 -6.24 6.70
C LEU A 221 -7.02 -6.20 7.20
N ASP A 222 -7.95 -6.49 6.30
CA ASP A 222 -9.31 -6.92 6.61
C ASP A 222 -9.59 -8.26 5.90
N ARG A 223 -10.75 -8.85 6.18
CA ARG A 223 -11.17 -10.19 5.74
C ARG A 223 -10.80 -10.49 4.28
N TYR A 224 -10.96 -9.52 3.38
CA TYR A 224 -10.68 -9.67 1.96
C TYR A 224 -9.87 -8.51 1.37
N SER A 225 -9.18 -7.71 2.18
CA SER A 225 -8.38 -6.59 1.67
C SER A 225 -7.06 -6.41 2.40
N ALA A 226 -6.09 -5.84 1.69
CA ALA A 226 -4.83 -5.37 2.23
C ALA A 226 -4.55 -3.95 1.74
N GLU A 227 -4.20 -3.06 2.68
CA GLU A 227 -3.59 -1.77 2.41
C GLU A 227 -2.19 -1.77 3.02
N ILE A 228 -1.16 -1.64 2.19
CA ILE A 228 0.24 -1.71 2.60
C ILE A 228 0.88 -0.34 2.40
N PHE A 229 1.24 0.31 3.49
CA PHE A 229 1.89 1.62 3.50
C PHE A 229 3.40 1.43 3.64
N VAL A 230 4.16 1.97 2.70
CA VAL A 230 5.62 1.82 2.63
C VAL A 230 6.28 3.13 3.05
N ASN A 231 7.30 3.05 3.91
CA ASN A 231 8.14 4.17 4.34
C ASN A 231 7.34 5.40 4.82
N GLY A 232 6.46 5.21 5.79
CA GLY A 232 5.63 6.30 6.27
C GLY A 232 4.62 6.79 5.22
N GLY A 233 4.23 5.94 4.28
CA GLY A 233 3.14 6.18 3.35
C GLY A 233 3.52 6.94 2.08
N GLU A 234 4.80 6.90 1.74
CA GLU A 234 5.32 7.41 0.45
C GLU A 234 4.72 6.65 -0.73
N HIS A 235 4.64 5.32 -0.59
CA HIS A 235 3.93 4.43 -1.48
C HIS A 235 2.84 3.69 -0.71
N VAL A 236 1.73 3.39 -1.40
CA VAL A 236 0.64 2.61 -0.84
C VAL A 236 0.21 1.57 -1.86
N ILE A 237 0.04 0.33 -1.42
CA ILE A 237 -0.48 -0.76 -2.23
C ILE A 237 -1.84 -1.14 -1.67
N THR A 238 -2.89 -0.92 -2.45
CA THR A 238 -4.24 -1.36 -2.15
C THR A 238 -4.63 -2.57 -2.98
N SER A 239 -5.12 -3.62 -2.33
CA SER A 239 -5.56 -4.81 -3.04
C SER A 239 -6.64 -5.59 -2.31
N VAL A 240 -7.58 -6.12 -3.06
CA VAL A 240 -8.45 -7.22 -2.62
C VAL A 240 -7.60 -8.50 -2.54
N ILE A 241 -7.75 -9.23 -1.42
CA ILE A 241 -7.12 -10.53 -1.12
C ILE A 241 -8.18 -11.63 -0.97
N PRO A 242 -8.69 -12.17 -2.08
CA PRO A 242 -9.85 -13.05 -2.13
C PRO A 242 -9.61 -14.51 -1.70
N THR A 243 -8.48 -14.77 -1.08
CA THR A 243 -8.11 -16.06 -0.48
C THR A 243 -9.19 -16.53 0.50
N PRO A 244 -9.39 -17.86 0.69
CA PRO A 244 -10.27 -18.38 1.72
C PRO A 244 -9.99 -17.77 3.11
N LEU A 245 -11.02 -17.50 3.90
CA LEU A 245 -10.84 -16.90 5.25
C LEU A 245 -10.05 -17.80 6.22
N THR A 246 -9.94 -19.09 5.92
CA THR A 246 -9.09 -20.04 6.63
C THR A 246 -7.59 -19.79 6.39
N ALA A 247 -7.22 -19.10 5.30
CA ALA A 247 -5.86 -18.69 4.98
C ALA A 247 -5.45 -17.49 5.84
N GLY A 248 -5.18 -17.76 7.11
CA GLY A 248 -4.90 -16.76 8.15
C GLY A 248 -3.41 -16.64 8.51
N ASP A 249 -2.52 -17.36 7.84
CA ASP A 249 -1.11 -17.34 8.17
C ASP A 249 -0.42 -16.11 7.56
N ILE A 250 0.63 -15.66 8.24
CA ILE A 250 1.57 -14.65 7.75
C ILE A 250 2.96 -15.28 7.79
N LEU A 251 3.59 -15.35 6.63
CA LEU A 251 4.91 -15.95 6.46
C LEU A 251 5.92 -14.87 6.13
N PHE A 252 7.04 -14.89 6.84
CA PHE A 252 8.18 -14.01 6.61
C PHE A 252 9.27 -14.80 5.90
N GLY A 253 9.81 -14.22 4.83
CA GLY A 253 10.86 -14.80 4.01
C GLY A 253 12.10 -13.91 3.96
N ALA A 254 13.28 -14.51 3.90
CA ALA A 254 14.51 -13.81 3.54
C ALA A 254 15.51 -14.72 2.82
N GLU A 255 16.07 -14.22 1.72
CA GLU A 255 17.28 -14.79 1.11
C GLU A 255 18.50 -14.15 1.74
N GLY A 256 19.18 -14.88 2.63
CA GLY A 256 20.22 -14.34 3.52
C GLY A 256 19.66 -14.15 4.93
N LYS A 257 19.98 -13.03 5.59
CA LYS A 257 19.55 -12.72 6.96
C LYS A 257 18.99 -11.31 7.08
N ALA A 258 17.69 -11.20 7.35
CA ALA A 258 17.02 -9.95 7.68
C ALA A 258 16.75 -9.87 9.19
N VAL A 259 16.79 -8.67 9.75
CA VAL A 259 16.41 -8.40 11.14
C VAL A 259 15.09 -7.62 11.15
N LEU A 260 14.10 -8.13 11.86
CA LEU A 260 12.76 -7.58 11.92
C LEU A 260 12.41 -7.05 13.31
N ASP A 261 11.81 -5.86 13.34
CA ASP A 261 10.97 -5.42 14.44
C ASP A 261 9.52 -5.41 13.96
N ILE A 262 8.63 -6.03 14.73
CA ILE A 262 7.21 -6.22 14.39
C ILE A 262 6.36 -5.70 15.53
N GLU A 263 5.39 -4.86 15.18
CA GLU A 263 4.32 -4.42 16.07
C GLU A 263 2.99 -4.75 15.39
N LYS A 264 2.15 -5.55 16.05
CA LYS A 264 0.88 -6.03 15.49
C LYS A 264 -0.24 -5.85 16.49
N TYR A 265 -1.38 -5.40 15.99
CA TYR A 265 -2.65 -5.30 16.71
C TYR A 265 -3.73 -6.01 15.92
N GLU A 266 -4.70 -6.60 16.61
CA GLU A 266 -5.97 -6.96 15.99
C GLU A 266 -6.87 -5.73 15.88
N ILE A 267 -7.62 -5.63 14.79
CA ILE A 267 -8.64 -4.58 14.61
C ILE A 267 -10.00 -5.18 14.96
N ARG A 268 -10.67 -4.63 15.98
CA ARG A 268 -12.00 -5.07 16.40
C ARG A 268 -12.94 -3.86 16.50
N ILE A 269 -14.08 -3.95 15.84
CA ILE A 269 -15.18 -2.99 15.98
C ILE A 269 -16.02 -3.50 17.16
N SER A 270 -16.09 -2.69 18.22
CA SER A 270 -16.90 -2.95 19.42
C SER A 270 -18.39 -2.91 19.12
#